data_AF-A0A8T3MKE7-F1
#
_entry.id   AF-A0A8T3MKE7-F1
#
_cell.length_a   1.000
_cell.length_b   1.000
_cell.length_c   1.000
_cell.angle_alpha   90.00
_cell.angle_beta   90.00
_cell.angle_gamma   90.00
#
_symmetry.space_group_name_H-M   'P 1'
#
loop_
_entity.id
_entity.type
_entity.pdbx_description
1 polymer ?
#
loop_
_entity_poly.entity_id
_entity_poly.type
_entity_poly.pdbx_seq_one_letter_code
_entity_poly.pdbx_strand_id
1 'polypeptide(L)'
;MAIAARALTIFSLIVTLVAIGATDASASHSWGNYHWARTANPFTLELGSNTTGDWVGHLNTTATNWSKSNVLDSVKSAGRSGGNCRPTSGRVEVCNKTYGNNGWLGLAQIWVSGGHIVQGVAKMNDTYFNTSKYNNPNEKQHVMCQEVGHTLGLGHTSEDGSSQNTCMDYFSNTGANATSTQSTEPNQHDYDQLALIYGHLDSTTTLKSTTAAIARGGPTGADGDGTPADASRARGSWYVENLGGGRYLITHIRWID
;
A
#
# COMPACT_ATOMS: atom_id res chain seq x y z
N MET A 1 65.70 4.90 -53.30
CA MET A 1 65.69 5.55 -51.98
C MET A 1 64.27 5.46 -51.44
N ALA A 2 64.14 5.11 -50.16
CA ALA A 2 62.92 4.89 -49.36
C ALA A 2 62.14 3.59 -49.62
N ILE A 3 62.26 2.70 -48.63
CA ILE A 3 61.55 1.45 -48.37
C ILE A 3 60.18 1.77 -47.76
N ALA A 4 59.14 1.02 -48.10
CA ALA A 4 58.00 0.82 -47.20
C ALA A 4 57.41 -0.58 -47.41
N ALA A 5 57.83 -1.51 -46.56
CA ALA A 5 57.20 -2.81 -46.36
C ALA A 5 55.81 -2.63 -45.76
N ARG A 6 54.81 -3.42 -46.17
CA ARG A 6 53.64 -3.72 -45.33
C ARG A 6 53.23 -5.18 -45.41
N ALA A 7 53.31 -5.78 -44.23
CA ALA A 7 53.06 -7.15 -43.85
C ALA A 7 51.64 -7.64 -44.15
N LEU A 8 51.57 -8.96 -44.31
CA LEU A 8 50.39 -9.82 -44.28
C LEU A 8 49.77 -9.79 -42.87
N THR A 9 48.45 -9.67 -42.75
CA THR A 9 47.75 -10.03 -41.51
C THR A 9 46.37 -10.63 -41.80
N ILE A 10 46.20 -11.84 -41.27
CA ILE A 10 45.03 -12.72 -41.32
C ILE A 10 43.91 -12.11 -40.46
N PHE A 11 42.70 -12.03 -41.02
CA PHE A 11 41.51 -11.61 -40.30
C PHE A 11 40.97 -12.80 -39.47
N SER A 12 41.20 -12.79 -38.15
CA SER A 12 40.47 -13.65 -37.21
C SER A 12 39.22 -12.91 -36.72
N LEU A 13 38.05 -13.41 -37.10
CA LEU A 13 36.76 -12.92 -36.62
C LEU A 13 36.52 -13.52 -35.22
N ILE A 14 36.72 -12.74 -34.16
CA ILE A 14 36.28 -13.08 -32.80
C ILE A 14 34.86 -12.53 -32.64
N VAL A 15 33.86 -13.41 -32.63
CA VAL A 15 32.49 -13.08 -32.24
C VAL A 15 32.39 -13.27 -30.72
N THR A 16 32.55 -12.19 -29.96
CA THR A 16 32.23 -12.14 -28.53
C THR A 16 30.72 -12.07 -28.36
N LEU A 17 30.11 -13.17 -27.94
CA LEU A 17 28.72 -13.21 -27.50
C LEU A 17 28.64 -12.55 -26.11
N VAL A 18 28.21 -11.28 -26.05
CA VAL A 18 27.90 -10.61 -24.78
C VAL A 18 26.50 -11.07 -24.37
N ALA A 19 26.42 -11.98 -23.39
CA ALA A 19 25.17 -12.28 -22.71
C ALA A 19 24.83 -11.07 -21.84
N ILE A 20 23.95 -10.20 -22.35
CA ILE A 20 23.34 -9.14 -21.54
C ILE A 20 22.34 -9.86 -20.64
N GLY A 21 22.74 -10.14 -19.39
CA GLY A 21 21.79 -10.54 -18.37
C GLY A 21 20.75 -9.43 -18.23
N ALA A 22 19.46 -9.76 -18.36
CA ALA A 22 18.40 -8.84 -18.02
C ALA A 22 18.55 -8.50 -16.54
N THR A 23 19.03 -7.31 -16.22
CA THR A 23 18.79 -6.73 -14.91
C THR A 23 17.33 -6.35 -14.90
N ASP A 24 16.49 -7.12 -14.21
CA ASP A 24 15.14 -6.69 -13.90
C ASP A 24 15.27 -5.34 -13.19
N ALA A 25 14.87 -4.27 -13.88
CA ALA A 25 14.59 -3.01 -13.23
C ALA A 25 13.34 -3.26 -12.37
N SER A 26 13.54 -3.86 -11.19
CA SER A 26 12.49 -3.99 -10.19
C SER A 26 12.18 -2.58 -9.72
N ALA A 27 11.14 -1.98 -10.28
CA ALA A 27 10.49 -0.84 -9.67
C ALA A 27 9.90 -1.37 -8.36
N SER A 28 10.60 -1.18 -7.25
CA SER A 28 10.10 -1.57 -5.95
C SER A 28 9.13 -0.50 -5.45
N HIS A 29 7.90 -0.89 -5.14
CA HIS A 29 6.96 -0.01 -4.45
C HIS A 29 6.67 -0.57 -3.05
N SER A 30 7.70 -0.92 -2.29
CA SER A 30 7.53 -1.19 -0.86
C SER A 30 7.52 0.12 -0.08
N TRP A 31 6.77 0.17 1.02
CA TRP A 31 6.71 1.31 1.93
C TRP A 31 8.00 1.48 2.77
N GLY A 32 9.02 0.67 2.48
CA GLY A 32 10.21 0.41 3.27
C GLY A 32 10.45 -1.09 3.39
N ASN A 33 11.02 -1.52 4.52
CA ASN A 33 11.20 -2.93 4.84
C ASN A 33 10.12 -3.46 5.82
N TYR A 34 9.02 -2.70 5.96
CA TYR A 34 7.96 -3.00 6.91
C TYR A 34 7.04 -4.08 6.37
N HIS A 35 6.79 -5.10 7.18
CA HIS A 35 5.91 -6.20 6.84
C HIS A 35 5.30 -6.82 8.10
N TRP A 36 4.17 -7.50 7.97
CA TRP A 36 3.64 -8.31 9.07
C TRP A 36 4.56 -9.50 9.32
N ALA A 37 5.01 -9.70 10.56
CA ALA A 37 5.85 -10.84 10.87
C ALA A 37 5.05 -12.12 10.72
N ARG A 38 5.61 -13.11 10.03
CA ARG A 38 4.92 -14.36 9.69
C ARG A 38 5.81 -15.58 9.88
N THR A 39 5.23 -16.64 10.42
CA THR A 39 5.93 -17.94 10.59
C THR A 39 5.51 -18.99 9.55
N ALA A 40 4.61 -18.63 8.64
CA ALA A 40 4.07 -19.52 7.61
C ALA A 40 3.74 -18.77 6.32
N ASN A 41 3.63 -19.51 5.21
CA ASN A 41 3.22 -19.03 3.89
C ASN A 41 2.16 -19.96 3.27
N PRO A 42 1.02 -19.43 2.79
CA PRO A 42 0.56 -18.06 2.99
C PRO A 42 0.25 -17.79 4.47
N PHE A 43 0.15 -16.51 4.84
CA PHE A 43 -0.39 -16.11 6.14
C PHE A 43 -1.75 -15.45 5.98
N THR A 44 -2.58 -15.51 7.02
CA THR A 44 -3.89 -14.87 7.01
C THR A 44 -3.87 -13.57 7.80
N LEU A 45 -4.17 -12.45 7.13
CA LEU A 45 -4.37 -11.15 7.74
C LEU A 45 -5.87 -10.83 7.85
N GLU A 46 -6.32 -10.48 9.04
CA GLU A 46 -7.71 -10.09 9.24
C GLU A 46 -7.95 -8.61 8.90
N LEU A 47 -8.95 -8.36 8.05
CA LEU A 47 -9.50 -7.04 7.77
C LEU A 47 -10.79 -6.84 8.57
N GLY A 48 -10.68 -6.12 9.68
CA GLY A 48 -11.79 -5.77 10.55
C GLY A 48 -12.75 -4.78 9.91
N SER A 49 -13.91 -5.27 9.52
CA SER A 49 -14.97 -4.48 8.92
C SER A 49 -15.67 -3.63 9.98
N ASN A 50 -15.30 -2.35 10.05
CA ASN A 50 -16.05 -1.29 10.73
C ASN A 50 -16.71 -0.35 9.70
N THR A 51 -16.93 -0.87 8.50
CA THR A 51 -17.54 -0.15 7.39
C THR A 51 -19.06 -0.25 7.43
N THR A 52 -19.76 0.73 6.86
CA THR A 52 -21.21 0.81 6.73
C THR A 52 -21.62 1.04 5.27
N GLY A 53 -22.89 0.79 4.93
CA GLY A 53 -23.40 1.03 3.59
C GLY A 53 -22.73 0.18 2.51
N ASP A 54 -22.48 0.78 1.33
CA ASP A 54 -21.89 0.11 0.17
C ASP A 54 -20.39 -0.22 0.35
N TRP A 55 -19.69 0.45 1.27
CA TRP A 55 -18.30 0.14 1.64
C TRP A 55 -18.10 -1.30 2.10
N VAL A 56 -19.13 -1.94 2.65
CA VAL A 56 -19.11 -3.36 3.03
C VAL A 56 -18.82 -4.26 1.82
N GLY A 57 -19.39 -3.91 0.65
CA GLY A 57 -19.17 -4.60 -0.62
C GLY A 57 -17.78 -4.32 -1.18
N HIS A 58 -17.32 -3.07 -1.15
CA HIS A 58 -15.97 -2.69 -1.58
C HIS A 58 -14.88 -3.40 -0.75
N LEU A 59 -15.08 -3.54 0.56
CA LEU A 59 -14.16 -4.28 1.42
C LEU A 59 -14.16 -5.78 1.07
N ASN A 60 -15.31 -6.39 0.75
CA ASN A 60 -15.35 -7.78 0.30
C ASN A 60 -14.53 -7.97 -0.98
N THR A 61 -14.78 -7.15 -1.99
CA THR A 61 -14.05 -7.21 -3.27
C THR A 61 -12.55 -7.02 -3.06
N THR A 62 -12.17 -6.03 -2.25
CA THR A 62 -10.77 -5.75 -1.92
C THR A 62 -10.10 -6.93 -1.22
N ALA A 63 -10.78 -7.54 -0.23
CA ALA A 63 -10.29 -8.72 0.47
C ALA A 63 -10.08 -9.91 -0.48
N THR A 64 -11.00 -10.13 -1.41
CA THR A 64 -10.86 -11.17 -2.45
C THR A 64 -9.69 -10.88 -3.38
N ASN A 65 -9.54 -9.63 -3.82
CA ASN A 65 -8.51 -9.25 -4.78
C ASN A 65 -7.10 -9.34 -4.18
N TRP A 66 -6.87 -8.88 -2.95
CA TRP A 66 -5.57 -9.04 -2.30
C TRP A 66 -5.23 -10.51 -1.97
N SER A 67 -6.25 -11.35 -1.73
CA SER A 67 -6.06 -12.81 -1.51
C SER A 67 -5.77 -13.61 -2.79
N LYS A 68 -5.70 -12.98 -3.97
CA LYS A 68 -5.14 -13.63 -5.17
C LYS A 68 -3.60 -13.83 -5.03
N SER A 69 -2.97 -13.17 -4.07
CA SER A 69 -1.56 -13.33 -3.74
C SER A 69 -1.24 -14.75 -3.25
N ASN A 70 -0.09 -15.28 -3.64
CA ASN A 70 0.39 -16.57 -3.13
C ASN A 70 1.05 -16.48 -1.74
N VAL A 71 1.22 -15.27 -1.19
CA VAL A 71 1.91 -15.07 0.10
C VAL A 71 0.98 -14.70 1.25
N LEU A 72 -0.23 -14.23 0.98
CA LEU A 72 -1.19 -13.86 2.01
C LEU A 72 -2.64 -14.04 1.57
N ASP A 73 -3.49 -14.31 2.55
CA ASP A 73 -4.93 -14.18 2.46
C ASP A 73 -5.38 -12.99 3.30
N SER A 74 -6.05 -12.01 2.70
CA SER A 74 -6.72 -10.94 3.43
C SER A 74 -8.18 -11.32 3.65
N VAL A 75 -8.52 -11.71 4.88
CA VAL A 75 -9.87 -12.20 5.20
C VAL A 75 -10.65 -11.14 5.96
N LYS A 76 -11.85 -10.83 5.49
CA LYS A 76 -12.75 -9.95 6.22
C LYS A 76 -13.22 -10.63 7.51
N SER A 77 -13.16 -9.90 8.62
CA SER A 77 -13.75 -10.32 9.89
C SER A 77 -14.50 -9.15 10.55
N ALA A 78 -15.20 -9.42 11.65
CA ALA A 78 -15.93 -8.36 12.37
C ALA A 78 -14.95 -7.28 12.88
N GLY A 79 -15.30 -6.02 12.68
CA GLY A 79 -14.54 -4.89 13.21
C GLY A 79 -14.42 -4.92 14.74
N ARG A 80 -13.30 -4.44 15.27
CA ARG A 80 -13.08 -4.27 16.73
C ARG A 80 -12.71 -2.84 17.09
N SER A 81 -12.79 -1.93 16.12
CA SER A 81 -12.48 -0.52 16.35
C SER A 81 -13.65 0.19 17.04
N GLY A 82 -13.35 0.90 18.13
CA GLY A 82 -14.20 1.98 18.64
C GLY A 82 -13.73 3.36 18.15
N GLY A 83 -14.57 4.40 18.23
CA GLY A 83 -14.15 5.78 17.92
C GLY A 83 -13.75 6.00 16.44
N ASN A 84 -12.71 6.79 16.15
CA ASN A 84 -12.27 7.20 14.81
C ASN A 84 -11.34 6.18 14.11
N CYS A 85 -11.81 4.93 13.99
CA CYS A 85 -11.02 3.83 13.44
C CYS A 85 -9.76 3.54 14.27
N ARG A 86 -9.95 3.18 15.54
CA ARG A 86 -8.81 2.86 16.44
C ARG A 86 -8.17 1.54 16.00
N PRO A 87 -6.83 1.46 15.98
CA PRO A 87 -6.14 0.23 15.58
C PRO A 87 -6.33 -0.89 16.61
N THR A 88 -6.24 -2.12 16.14
CA THR A 88 -6.20 -3.34 16.96
C THR A 88 -4.93 -4.12 16.62
N SER A 89 -4.23 -4.63 17.64
CA SER A 89 -3.03 -5.44 17.45
C SER A 89 -3.30 -6.67 16.58
N GLY A 90 -2.37 -6.98 15.68
CA GLY A 90 -2.35 -8.16 14.83
C GLY A 90 -3.35 -8.20 13.69
N ARG A 91 -3.95 -7.07 13.32
CA ARG A 91 -4.91 -6.96 12.23
C ARG A 91 -5.01 -5.55 11.67
N VAL A 92 -5.79 -5.42 10.60
CA VAL A 92 -6.17 -4.12 10.04
C VAL A 92 -7.59 -3.80 10.44
N GLU A 93 -7.87 -2.59 10.92
CA GLU A 93 -9.25 -2.08 11.04
C GLU A 93 -9.58 -1.20 9.84
N VAL A 94 -10.64 -1.54 9.13
CA VAL A 94 -11.10 -0.84 7.93
C VAL A 94 -12.39 -0.10 8.26
N CYS A 95 -12.44 1.21 8.01
CA CYS A 95 -13.55 2.05 8.46
C CYS A 95 -13.90 3.15 7.44
N ASN A 96 -15.18 3.46 7.30
CA ASN A 96 -15.64 4.71 6.67
C ASN A 96 -16.38 5.58 7.68
N LYS A 97 -16.10 6.88 7.67
CA LYS A 97 -16.78 7.92 8.45
C LYS A 97 -16.63 9.27 7.76
N THR A 98 -17.44 10.24 8.19
CA THR A 98 -17.22 11.65 7.89
C THR A 98 -16.05 12.16 8.74
N TYR A 99 -14.83 12.08 8.21
CA TYR A 99 -13.61 12.50 8.92
C TYR A 99 -13.35 14.01 8.83
N GLY A 100 -14.20 14.75 8.11
CA GLY A 100 -14.10 16.19 7.95
C GLY A 100 -13.40 16.61 6.66
N ASN A 101 -13.33 17.92 6.44
CA ASN A 101 -12.72 18.54 5.27
C ASN A 101 -11.20 18.66 5.47
N ASN A 102 -10.51 17.52 5.47
CA ASN A 102 -9.08 17.39 5.77
C ASN A 102 -8.18 17.23 4.53
N GLY A 103 -8.79 17.20 3.34
CA GLY A 103 -8.11 17.16 2.05
C GLY A 103 -7.90 15.76 1.49
N TRP A 104 -8.36 14.69 2.13
CA TRP A 104 -8.09 13.33 1.67
C TRP A 104 -9.33 12.43 1.52
N LEU A 105 -9.29 11.57 0.51
CA LEU A 105 -10.29 10.54 0.20
C LEU A 105 -10.05 9.27 1.01
N GLY A 106 -8.79 8.86 1.08
CA GLY A 106 -8.32 7.70 1.84
C GLY A 106 -7.11 8.01 2.71
N LEU A 107 -6.96 7.23 3.78
CA LEU A 107 -5.80 7.29 4.67
C LEU A 107 -5.53 5.90 5.25
N ALA A 108 -4.32 5.40 5.08
CA ALA A 108 -3.82 4.18 5.68
C ALA A 108 -2.76 4.49 6.73
N GLN A 109 -2.76 3.74 7.83
CA GLN A 109 -1.69 3.81 8.82
C GLN A 109 -1.23 2.43 9.21
N ILE A 110 0.08 2.29 9.42
CA ILE A 110 0.69 1.10 10.02
C ILE A 110 1.51 1.53 11.23
N TRP A 111 1.45 0.72 12.28
CA TRP A 111 2.37 0.83 13.40
C TRP A 111 3.39 -0.26 13.29
N VAL A 112 4.65 0.13 13.42
CA VAL A 112 5.80 -0.75 13.29
C VAL A 112 6.51 -0.84 14.64
N SER A 113 6.99 -2.03 14.97
CA SER A 113 7.87 -2.29 16.11
C SER A 113 9.00 -3.21 15.67
N GLY A 114 10.24 -2.72 15.71
CA GLY A 114 11.41 -3.52 15.33
C GLY A 114 11.40 -3.99 13.87
N GLY A 115 10.80 -3.22 12.96
CA GLY A 115 10.69 -3.54 11.54
C GLY A 115 9.40 -4.28 11.15
N HIS A 116 8.65 -4.81 12.11
CA HIS A 116 7.40 -5.52 11.82
C HIS A 116 6.17 -4.65 12.03
N ILE A 117 5.20 -4.75 11.12
CA ILE A 117 3.86 -4.20 11.29
C ILE A 117 3.16 -5.00 12.39
N VAL A 118 2.60 -4.29 13.37
CA VAL A 118 1.91 -4.86 14.52
C VAL A 118 0.43 -4.51 14.56
N GLN A 119 -0.01 -3.49 13.84
CA GLN A 119 -1.40 -3.07 13.68
C GLN A 119 -1.52 -2.14 12.48
N GLY A 120 -2.69 -2.12 11.83
CA GLY A 120 -2.95 -1.21 10.72
C GLY A 120 -4.38 -0.67 10.73
N VAL A 121 -4.60 0.43 10.03
CA VAL A 121 -5.93 0.97 9.75
C VAL A 121 -6.02 1.45 8.30
N ALA A 122 -7.20 1.33 7.70
CA ALA A 122 -7.56 1.94 6.43
C ALA A 122 -8.86 2.73 6.60
N LYS A 123 -8.83 4.01 6.25
CA LYS A 123 -9.92 4.96 6.49
C LYS A 123 -10.41 5.54 5.16
N MET A 124 -11.71 5.45 4.92
CA MET A 124 -12.37 6.09 3.77
C MET A 124 -13.21 7.27 4.23
N ASN A 125 -13.04 8.43 3.58
CA ASN A 125 -13.63 9.68 4.04
C ASN A 125 -14.99 9.99 3.41
N ASP A 126 -16.06 9.66 4.12
CA ASP A 126 -17.43 9.94 3.70
C ASP A 126 -17.71 11.46 3.60
N THR A 127 -16.90 12.33 4.21
CA THR A 127 -17.06 13.78 3.98
C THR A 127 -16.90 14.12 2.49
N TYR A 128 -15.98 13.44 1.79
CA TYR A 128 -15.79 13.60 0.35
C TYR A 128 -16.64 12.62 -0.46
N PHE A 129 -16.75 11.37 -0.02
CA PHE A 129 -17.54 10.33 -0.71
C PHE A 129 -19.06 10.52 -0.62
N ASN A 130 -19.55 11.49 0.15
CA ASN A 130 -20.94 11.96 0.08
C ASN A 130 -21.17 13.07 -0.96
N THR A 131 -20.12 13.55 -1.64
CA THR A 131 -20.23 14.54 -2.72
C THR A 131 -20.37 13.85 -4.08
N SER A 132 -21.02 14.51 -5.04
CA SER A 132 -21.23 13.95 -6.38
C SER A 132 -19.93 13.69 -7.17
N LYS A 133 -18.83 14.39 -6.85
CA LYS A 133 -17.54 14.22 -7.53
C LYS A 133 -16.97 12.81 -7.28
N TYR A 134 -17.00 12.35 -6.03
CA TYR A 134 -16.33 11.12 -5.60
C TYR A 134 -17.29 9.95 -5.35
N ASN A 135 -18.59 10.21 -5.16
CA ASN A 135 -19.57 9.17 -4.86
C ASN A 135 -19.91 8.32 -6.09
N ASN A 136 -18.99 7.46 -6.49
CA ASN A 136 -19.16 6.48 -7.54
C ASN A 136 -18.45 5.17 -7.15
N PRO A 137 -18.88 4.00 -7.67
CA PRO A 137 -18.38 2.71 -7.22
C PRO A 137 -16.90 2.48 -7.52
N ASN A 138 -16.38 3.04 -8.62
CA ASN A 138 -14.99 2.79 -9.04
C ASN A 138 -14.00 3.59 -8.19
N GLU A 139 -14.31 4.85 -7.87
CA GLU A 139 -13.46 5.65 -6.97
C GLU A 139 -13.48 5.09 -5.54
N LYS A 140 -14.64 4.66 -5.04
CA LYS A 140 -14.74 3.97 -3.75
C LYS A 140 -13.92 2.67 -3.74
N GLN A 141 -14.01 1.88 -4.80
CA GLN A 141 -13.27 0.62 -4.91
C GLN A 141 -11.75 0.86 -4.99
N HIS A 142 -11.31 1.87 -5.76
CA HIS A 142 -9.91 2.25 -5.86
C HIS A 142 -9.35 2.62 -4.49
N VAL A 143 -9.96 3.59 -3.80
CA VAL A 143 -9.46 4.05 -2.49
C VAL A 143 -9.45 2.91 -1.47
N MET A 144 -10.51 2.09 -1.40
CA MET A 144 -10.52 0.92 -0.52
C MET A 144 -9.33 -0.03 -0.80
N CYS A 145 -9.10 -0.34 -2.08
CA CYS A 145 -8.03 -1.24 -2.50
C CYS A 145 -6.65 -0.68 -2.16
N GLN A 146 -6.43 0.60 -2.47
CA GLN A 146 -5.20 1.33 -2.23
C GLN A 146 -4.85 1.38 -0.74
N GLU A 147 -5.78 1.83 0.10
CA GLU A 147 -5.51 1.98 1.54
C GLU A 147 -5.28 0.63 2.21
N VAL A 148 -6.01 -0.43 1.82
CA VAL A 148 -5.70 -1.78 2.29
C VAL A 148 -4.32 -2.23 1.81
N GLY A 149 -3.96 -1.98 0.55
CA GLY A 149 -2.63 -2.29 0.02
C GLY A 149 -1.49 -1.66 0.82
N HIS A 150 -1.64 -0.40 1.22
CA HIS A 150 -0.69 0.27 2.11
C HIS A 150 -0.51 -0.46 3.45
N THR A 151 -1.59 -0.99 4.03
CA THR A 151 -1.49 -1.79 5.27
C THR A 151 -0.78 -3.13 5.11
N LEU A 152 -0.57 -3.58 3.86
CA LEU A 152 0.22 -4.77 3.53
C LEU A 152 1.73 -4.46 3.37
N GLY A 153 2.12 -3.19 3.44
CA GLY A 153 3.50 -2.73 3.25
C GLY A 153 3.81 -2.21 1.85
N LEU A 154 2.79 -2.02 1.00
CA LEU A 154 2.97 -1.45 -0.35
C LEU A 154 2.97 0.08 -0.32
N GLY A 155 3.77 0.69 -1.17
CA GLY A 155 3.72 2.08 -1.59
C GLY A 155 3.09 2.22 -2.98
N HIS A 156 3.29 3.36 -3.63
CA HIS A 156 2.73 3.60 -4.97
C HIS A 156 3.61 3.11 -6.11
N THR A 157 2.95 2.73 -7.20
CA THR A 157 3.60 2.48 -8.49
C THR A 157 3.74 3.75 -9.32
N SER A 158 2.81 4.71 -9.21
CA SER A 158 2.93 6.07 -9.76
C SER A 158 2.13 7.08 -8.92
N GLU A 159 2.62 8.31 -8.91
CA GLU A 159 1.99 9.47 -8.28
C GLU A 159 1.62 10.58 -9.28
N ASP A 160 1.84 10.37 -10.59
CA ASP A 160 1.63 11.40 -11.63
C ASP A 160 0.19 11.50 -12.15
N GLY A 161 -0.71 10.62 -11.69
CA GLY A 161 -2.11 10.55 -12.09
C GLY A 161 -2.37 9.69 -13.33
N SER A 162 -1.34 9.12 -13.96
CA SER A 162 -1.51 8.08 -14.98
C SER A 162 -1.92 6.75 -14.35
N SER A 163 -2.69 5.95 -15.09
CA SER A 163 -3.02 4.59 -14.65
C SER A 163 -1.95 3.60 -15.10
N GLN A 164 -1.56 2.72 -14.18
CA GLN A 164 -0.77 1.51 -14.46
C GLN A 164 -1.63 0.25 -14.38
N ASN A 165 -2.96 0.41 -14.46
CA ASN A 165 -3.94 -0.63 -14.23
C ASN A 165 -3.75 -1.33 -12.87
N THR A 166 -3.47 -0.56 -11.81
CA THR A 166 -3.36 -1.06 -10.42
C THR A 166 -3.99 -0.07 -9.47
N CYS A 167 -4.62 -0.55 -8.39
CA CYS A 167 -5.10 0.31 -7.34
C CYS A 167 -3.99 1.02 -6.54
N MET A 168 -2.73 0.64 -6.71
CA MET A 168 -1.58 1.32 -6.09
C MET A 168 -1.06 2.52 -6.91
N ASP A 169 -1.84 3.02 -7.88
CA ASP A 169 -1.56 4.25 -8.63
C ASP A 169 -2.45 5.45 -8.21
N TYR A 170 -2.14 6.63 -8.76
CA TYR A 170 -2.85 7.89 -8.52
C TYR A 170 -3.91 8.25 -9.54
N PHE A 171 -4.35 7.30 -10.37
CA PHE A 171 -5.43 7.55 -11.31
C PHE A 171 -6.72 7.96 -10.59
N SER A 172 -7.45 8.93 -11.13
CA SER A 172 -8.75 9.38 -10.59
C SER A 172 -9.90 8.78 -11.40
N ASN A 173 -10.73 7.96 -10.76
CA ASN A 173 -11.97 7.42 -11.34
C ASN A 173 -13.13 8.40 -11.08
N THR A 174 -12.94 9.67 -11.46
CA THR A 174 -13.96 10.72 -11.33
C THR A 174 -14.20 11.41 -12.67
N GLY A 175 -15.29 12.19 -12.77
CA GLY A 175 -15.62 12.94 -14.00
C GLY A 175 -15.75 12.04 -15.22
N ALA A 176 -14.99 12.34 -16.28
CA ALA A 176 -14.97 11.54 -17.51
C ALA A 176 -14.47 10.10 -17.30
N ASN A 177 -13.72 9.85 -16.23
CA ASN A 177 -13.14 8.55 -15.89
C ASN A 177 -13.99 7.76 -14.88
N ALA A 178 -15.17 8.26 -14.48
CA ALA A 178 -15.95 7.64 -13.40
C ALA A 178 -16.36 6.18 -13.67
N THR A 179 -16.43 5.76 -14.93
CA THR A 179 -16.73 4.38 -15.32
C THR A 179 -15.49 3.52 -15.55
N SER A 180 -14.28 4.06 -15.41
CA SER A 180 -13.03 3.31 -15.56
C SER A 180 -12.87 2.30 -14.43
N THR A 181 -12.34 1.13 -14.76
CA THR A 181 -12.01 0.07 -13.79
C THR A 181 -10.51 -0.15 -13.64
N GLN A 182 -9.68 0.62 -14.36
CA GLN A 182 -8.25 0.37 -14.50
C GLN A 182 -7.54 0.29 -13.14
N SER A 183 -7.89 1.16 -12.19
CA SER A 183 -7.22 1.23 -10.88
C SER A 183 -8.08 0.69 -9.73
N THR A 184 -9.02 -0.22 -10.01
CA THR A 184 -9.94 -0.75 -8.98
C THR A 184 -9.45 -2.02 -8.27
N GLU A 185 -8.36 -2.62 -8.74
CA GLU A 185 -7.78 -3.84 -8.17
C GLU A 185 -6.25 -3.88 -8.29
N PRO A 186 -5.56 -4.75 -7.53
CA PRO A 186 -4.12 -4.98 -7.71
C PRO A 186 -3.84 -5.69 -9.03
N ASN A 187 -2.63 -5.51 -9.57
CA ASN A 187 -2.13 -6.21 -10.74
C ASN A 187 -1.00 -7.20 -10.37
N GLN A 188 -0.43 -7.84 -11.39
CA GLN A 188 0.66 -8.81 -11.18
C GLN A 188 1.88 -8.21 -10.47
N HIS A 189 2.24 -6.97 -10.79
CA HIS A 189 3.39 -6.29 -10.18
C HIS A 189 3.19 -6.07 -8.68
N ASP A 190 1.96 -5.76 -8.23
CA ASP A 190 1.65 -5.67 -6.81
C ASP A 190 1.84 -7.02 -6.08
N TYR A 191 1.42 -8.12 -6.71
CA TYR A 191 1.59 -9.46 -6.14
C TYR A 191 3.07 -9.88 -6.10
N ASP A 192 3.84 -9.55 -7.13
CA ASP A 192 5.28 -9.79 -7.17
C ASP A 192 5.99 -8.97 -6.08
N GLN A 193 5.56 -7.73 -5.86
CA GLN A 193 6.09 -6.90 -4.78
C GLN A 193 5.76 -7.49 -3.40
N LEU A 194 4.55 -8.02 -3.19
CA LEU A 194 4.21 -8.74 -1.96
C LEU A 194 5.10 -9.98 -1.79
N ALA A 195 5.37 -10.74 -2.85
CA ALA A 195 6.27 -11.88 -2.78
C ALA A 195 7.69 -11.48 -2.35
N LEU A 196 8.16 -10.30 -2.77
CA LEU A 196 9.44 -9.74 -2.31
C LEU A 196 9.40 -9.28 -0.85
N ILE A 197 8.38 -8.50 -0.45
CA ILE A 197 8.21 -8.00 0.94
C ILE A 197 8.17 -9.17 1.92
N TYR A 198 7.41 -10.21 1.58
CA TYR A 198 7.21 -11.39 2.40
C TYR A 198 8.16 -12.54 2.01
N GLY A 199 9.29 -12.28 1.33
CA GLY A 199 10.17 -13.35 0.81
C GLY A 199 10.83 -14.25 1.86
N HIS A 200 10.68 -13.92 3.15
CA HIS A 200 11.22 -14.70 4.27
C HIS A 200 10.12 -15.06 5.28
N LEU A 201 10.48 -15.98 6.18
CA LEU A 201 9.76 -16.26 7.41
C LEU A 201 10.48 -15.62 8.58
N ASP A 202 9.71 -15.26 9.59
CA ASP A 202 10.14 -14.74 10.86
C ASP A 202 10.16 -15.83 11.93
N SER A 203 10.90 -15.57 13.01
CA SER A 203 10.89 -16.42 14.21
C SER A 203 9.63 -16.22 15.08
N THR A 204 8.84 -15.19 14.79
CA THR A 204 7.62 -14.82 15.54
C THR A 204 6.53 -14.35 14.57
N THR A 205 5.30 -14.22 15.05
CA THR A 205 4.19 -13.66 14.27
C THR A 205 3.63 -12.42 14.97
N THR A 206 3.28 -11.40 14.19
CA THR A 206 2.52 -10.26 14.71
C THR A 206 1.02 -10.40 14.49
N LEU A 207 0.59 -11.41 13.74
CA LEU A 207 -0.81 -11.65 13.37
C LEU A 207 -1.65 -12.12 14.56
N LYS A 208 -2.93 -11.71 14.59
CA LYS A 208 -3.91 -12.11 15.63
C LYS A 208 -3.40 -11.93 17.06
N SER A 209 -2.53 -10.95 17.27
CA SER A 209 -1.94 -10.64 18.56
C SER A 209 -3.01 -10.29 19.60
N THR A 210 -2.85 -10.84 20.80
CA THR A 210 -3.67 -10.49 21.98
C THR A 210 -3.02 -9.40 22.84
N THR A 211 -1.84 -8.93 22.43
CA THR A 211 -1.17 -7.81 23.09
C THR A 211 -1.97 -6.53 22.90
N ALA A 212 -1.92 -5.63 23.88
CA ALA A 212 -2.51 -4.31 23.74
C ALA A 212 -1.93 -3.59 22.51
N ALA A 213 -2.79 -2.86 21.79
CA ALA A 213 -2.41 -1.97 20.71
C ALA A 213 -1.29 -1.02 21.14
N ILE A 214 -0.33 -0.75 20.24
CA ILE A 214 0.70 0.28 20.47
C ILE A 214 0.03 1.65 20.56
N ALA A 215 0.69 2.56 21.29
CA ALA A 215 0.29 3.96 21.43
C ALA A 215 -0.12 4.57 20.09
N ARG A 216 -1.18 5.37 20.16
CA ARG A 216 -1.92 5.89 19.01
C ARG A 216 -1.05 6.77 18.10
N GLY A 217 -0.03 7.44 18.62
CA GLY A 217 0.67 8.51 17.91
C GLY A 217 0.30 9.84 18.54
N GLY A 218 0.82 10.94 17.99
CA GLY A 218 0.63 12.27 18.51
C GLY A 218 -0.83 12.77 18.45
N PRO A 219 -1.11 13.96 19.01
CA PRO A 219 -2.46 14.49 19.21
C PRO A 219 -3.33 14.57 17.94
N THR A 220 -2.72 14.69 16.77
CA THR A 220 -3.41 14.82 15.47
C THR A 220 -3.45 13.50 14.68
N GLY A 221 -2.47 12.61 14.87
CA GLY A 221 -2.27 11.42 14.03
C GLY A 221 -3.16 10.23 14.37
N ALA A 222 -3.79 10.18 15.55
CA ALA A 222 -4.63 9.02 15.92
C ALA A 222 -5.76 9.25 16.93
N ASP A 223 -5.82 10.42 17.57
CA ASP A 223 -6.98 10.81 18.38
C ASP A 223 -7.96 11.71 17.61
N GLY A 224 -7.61 12.10 16.37
CA GLY A 224 -8.46 12.85 15.42
C GLY A 224 -8.98 11.99 14.25
N ASP A 225 -8.93 12.54 13.05
CA ASP A 225 -9.23 11.85 11.79
C ASP A 225 -8.10 10.92 11.32
N GLY A 226 -6.89 11.08 11.87
CA GLY A 226 -5.69 10.35 11.48
C GLY A 226 -4.67 11.21 10.75
N THR A 227 -5.01 12.47 10.46
CA THR A 227 -4.17 13.38 9.68
C THR A 227 -2.93 13.79 10.49
N PRO A 228 -1.70 13.49 10.02
CA PRO A 228 -0.47 13.93 10.68
C PRO A 228 -0.42 15.46 10.79
N ALA A 229 0.28 15.97 11.81
CA ALA A 229 0.51 17.41 11.94
C ALA A 229 1.23 17.96 10.69
N ASP A 230 0.79 19.14 10.23
CA ASP A 230 1.27 19.81 9.01
C ASP A 230 1.13 19.00 7.70
N ALA A 231 0.36 17.91 7.69
CA ALA A 231 0.14 17.15 6.47
C ALA A 231 -0.56 18.01 5.40
N SER A 232 -0.01 17.98 4.19
CA SER A 232 -0.59 18.64 3.03
C SER A 232 -0.08 17.99 1.76
N ARG A 233 -0.85 18.08 0.68
CA ARG A 233 -0.44 17.58 -0.64
C ARG A 233 0.92 18.12 -1.10
N ALA A 234 1.25 19.37 -0.76
CA ALA A 234 2.54 19.98 -1.09
C ALA A 234 3.75 19.34 -0.36
N ARG A 235 3.50 18.66 0.76
CA ARG A 235 4.52 17.95 1.55
C ARG A 235 4.54 16.45 1.23
N GLY A 236 3.75 16.01 0.26
CA GLY A 236 3.63 14.63 -0.17
C GLY A 236 2.52 13.87 0.55
N SER A 237 2.51 12.57 0.30
CA SER A 237 1.45 11.65 0.70
C SER A 237 1.89 10.65 1.77
N TRP A 238 3.09 10.83 2.29
CA TRP A 238 3.71 9.90 3.22
C TRP A 238 4.34 10.62 4.41
N TYR A 239 4.07 10.09 5.60
CA TYR A 239 4.48 10.67 6.88
C TYR A 239 4.96 9.59 7.84
N VAL A 240 6.03 9.88 8.58
CA VAL A 240 6.59 9.00 9.61
C VAL A 240 6.65 9.74 10.93
N GLU A 241 6.08 9.13 11.97
CA GLU A 241 6.17 9.60 13.35
C GLU A 241 6.94 8.58 14.19
N ASN A 242 7.96 9.04 14.93
CA ASN A 242 8.73 8.21 15.85
C ASN A 242 8.01 8.14 17.21
N LEU A 243 7.63 6.93 17.63
CA LEU A 243 6.91 6.67 18.88
C LEU A 243 7.84 6.26 20.04
N GLY A 244 9.15 6.30 19.82
CA GLY A 244 10.19 5.87 20.74
C GLY A 244 10.32 4.35 20.87
N GLY A 245 11.51 3.88 21.28
CA GLY A 245 11.77 2.46 21.52
C GLY A 245 11.74 1.59 20.27
N GLY A 246 12.16 2.12 19.11
CA GLY A 246 12.14 1.39 17.83
C GLY A 246 10.73 1.21 17.24
N ARG A 247 9.76 2.01 17.70
CA ARG A 247 8.38 2.02 17.22
C ARG A 247 8.09 3.23 16.37
N TYR A 248 7.32 3.04 15.31
CA TYR A 248 6.96 4.09 14.36
C TYR A 248 5.49 4.00 14.01
N LEU A 249 4.87 5.15 13.77
CA LEU A 249 3.60 5.26 13.05
C LEU A 249 3.93 5.78 11.66
N ILE A 250 3.46 5.07 10.65
CA ILE A 250 3.60 5.47 9.27
C ILE A 250 2.21 5.70 8.71
N THR A 251 1.99 6.86 8.08
CA THR A 251 0.71 7.27 7.52
C THR A 251 0.87 7.54 6.03
N HIS A 252 -0.06 7.00 5.26
CA HIS A 252 -0.25 7.26 3.84
C HIS A 252 -1.57 8.01 3.64
N ILE A 253 -1.58 8.95 2.70
CA ILE A 253 -2.75 9.76 2.39
C ILE A 253 -3.04 9.76 0.89
N ARG A 254 -4.24 9.34 0.51
CA ARG A 254 -4.82 9.61 -0.80
C ARG A 254 -5.53 10.96 -0.76
N TRP A 255 -4.82 12.01 -1.19
CA TRP A 255 -5.38 13.36 -1.28
C TRP A 255 -6.52 13.45 -2.31
N ILE A 256 -7.39 14.44 -2.14
CA ILE A 256 -8.33 14.86 -3.17
C ILE A 256 -7.59 15.46 -4.38
N ASP A 257 -8.17 15.32 -5.57
CA ASP A 257 -7.66 15.93 -6.81
C ASP A 257 -7.76 17.45 -6.83
#